data_AF-A0A7Y3B0L8-F1
#
_entry.id   AF-A0A7Y3B0L8-F1
#
_cell.length_a   1.000
_cell.length_b   1.000
_cell.length_c   1.000
_cell.angle_alpha   90.00
_cell.angle_beta   90.00
_cell.angle_gamma   90.00
#
_symmetry.space_group_name_H-M   'P 1'
#
loop_
_entity.id
_entity.type
_entity.pdbx_description
1 polymer ?
#
loop_
_entity_poly.entity_id
_entity_poly.type
_entity_poly.pdbx_seq_one_letter_code
_entity_poly.pdbx_strand_id
1 'polypeptide(L)'
;MKKLLIAVVFLIVPVLGLADNHDTAVVEMWECELKEGVEMEKVEANNKAWLAMTRKNAGSEDVNSYMLTTVVGDQTRFLFADAFPDMKAWA
;
A
#
# COMPACT_ATOMS: atom_id res chain seq x y z
N MET A 1 -6.15 -48.34 -2.47
CA MET A 1 -5.66 -47.30 -1.52
C MET A 1 -4.59 -46.39 -2.14
N LYS A 2 -3.45 -46.93 -2.62
CA LYS A 2 -2.35 -46.12 -3.18
C LYS A 2 -2.75 -45.21 -4.38
N LYS A 3 -3.57 -45.72 -5.30
CA LYS A 3 -4.09 -44.95 -6.45
C LYS A 3 -5.06 -43.82 -6.04
N LEU A 4 -5.84 -44.06 -4.99
CA LEU A 4 -6.78 -43.08 -4.43
C LEU A 4 -6.02 -41.95 -3.74
N LEU A 5 -4.96 -42.29 -2.99
CA LEU A 5 -4.06 -41.33 -2.35
C LEU A 5 -3.36 -40.43 -3.37
N ILE A 6 -2.86 -41.00 -4.47
CA ILE A 6 -2.19 -40.23 -5.53
C ILE A 6 -3.17 -39.26 -6.20
N ALA A 7 -4.40 -39.70 -6.48
CA ALA A 7 -5.43 -38.83 -7.07
C ALA A 7 -5.80 -37.67 -6.13
N VAL A 8 -5.89 -37.93 -4.82
CA VAL A 8 -6.17 -36.88 -3.82
C VAL A 8 -5.01 -35.87 -3.75
N VAL A 9 -3.76 -36.33 -3.72
CA VAL A 9 -2.59 -35.42 -3.71
C VAL A 9 -2.54 -34.57 -4.99
N PHE A 10 -2.80 -35.16 -6.16
CA PHE A 10 -2.84 -34.42 -7.44
C PHE A 10 -3.93 -33.34 -7.50
N LEU A 11 -5.03 -33.50 -6.77
CA LEU A 11 -6.10 -32.51 -6.70
C LEU A 11 -5.84 -31.40 -5.67
N ILE A 12 -5.04 -31.68 -4.63
CA ILE A 12 -4.74 -30.71 -3.56
C ILE A 12 -3.58 -29.77 -3.95
N VAL A 13 -2.58 -30.28 -4.69
CA VAL A 13 -1.40 -29.49 -5.10
C VAL A 13 -1.75 -28.20 -5.89
N PRO A 14 -2.68 -28.19 -6.86
CA PRO A 14 -3.05 -26.97 -7.58
C PRO A 14 -3.79 -25.96 -6.69
N VAL A 15 -4.56 -26.44 -5.71
CA VAL A 15 -5.29 -25.57 -4.76
C VAL A 15 -4.31 -24.85 -3.82
N LEU A 16 -3.22 -25.51 -3.44
CA LEU A 16 -2.16 -24.89 -2.65
C LEU A 16 -1.35 -23.86 -3.47
N GLY A 17 -1.24 -24.04 -4.79
CA GLY A 17 -0.58 -23.07 -5.68
C GLY A 17 -1.39 -21.78 -5.91
N LEU A 18 -2.71 -21.80 -5.70
CA LEU A 18 -3.56 -20.60 -5.76
C LEU A 18 -3.49 -19.72 -4.51
N ALA A 19 -2.89 -20.21 -3.42
CA ALA A 19 -2.71 -19.44 -2.20
C ALA A 19 -1.49 -18.50 -2.25
N ASP A 20 -0.62 -18.66 -3.26
CA ASP A 20 0.51 -17.76 -3.51
C ASP A 20 0.01 -16.54 -4.29
N ASN A 21 -0.73 -15.67 -3.59
CA ASN A 21 -1.21 -14.43 -4.15
C ASN A 21 -0.06 -13.43 -4.20
N HIS A 22 0.72 -13.46 -5.29
CA HIS A 22 1.73 -12.46 -5.62
C HIS A 22 1.09 -11.16 -6.12
N ASP A 23 0.13 -10.63 -5.38
CA ASP A 23 -0.32 -9.26 -5.63
C ASP A 23 0.90 -8.36 -5.44
N THR A 24 1.37 -7.77 -6.55
CA THR A 24 2.50 -6.85 -6.54
C THR A 24 2.09 -5.63 -5.74
N ALA A 25 2.48 -5.59 -4.47
CA ALA A 25 2.30 -4.40 -3.65
C ALA A 25 2.91 -3.20 -4.37
N VAL A 26 2.17 -2.10 -4.42
CA VAL A 26 2.61 -0.86 -5.07
C VAL A 26 2.96 0.15 -3.99
N VAL A 27 4.11 0.79 -4.10
CA VAL A 27 4.46 1.93 -3.27
C VAL A 27 4.65 3.13 -4.18
N GLU A 28 3.79 4.13 -4.03
CA GLU A 28 3.91 5.42 -4.69
C GLU A 28 4.64 6.39 -3.76
N MET A 29 5.68 7.03 -4.28
CA MET A 29 6.50 7.98 -3.52
C MET A 29 6.28 9.40 -4.04
N TRP A 30 5.93 10.29 -3.13
CA TRP A 30 5.81 11.72 -3.41
C TRP A 30 6.94 12.46 -2.71
N GLU A 31 7.75 13.20 -3.47
CA GLU A 31 8.67 14.18 -2.91
C GLU A 31 7.98 15.55 -2.91
N CYS A 32 7.96 16.22 -1.76
CA CYS A 32 7.19 17.42 -1.54
C CYS A 32 8.03 18.52 -0.88
N GLU A 33 7.61 19.76 -1.14
CA GLU A 33 8.19 20.97 -0.54
C GLU A 33 7.07 21.74 0.16
N LEU A 34 7.34 22.13 1.42
CA LEU A 34 6.44 22.87 2.26
C LEU A 34 6.33 24.30 1.76
N LYS A 35 5.10 24.73 1.44
CA LYS A 35 4.84 26.10 1.00
C LYS A 35 5.02 27.07 2.15
N GLU A 36 5.47 28.28 1.82
CA GLU A 36 5.65 29.36 2.79
C GLU A 36 4.38 29.61 3.62
N GLY A 37 4.54 29.69 4.95
CA GLY A 37 3.47 29.93 5.90
C GLY A 37 2.53 28.74 6.14
N VAL A 38 2.85 27.54 5.62
CA VAL A 38 2.10 26.32 5.90
C VAL A 38 2.81 25.52 6.98
N GLU A 39 2.09 25.17 8.04
CA GLU A 39 2.58 24.31 9.12
C GLU A 39 2.46 22.82 8.75
N MET A 40 3.39 21.99 9.23
CA MET A 40 3.40 20.54 8.94
C MET A 40 2.16 19.82 9.48
N GLU A 41 1.58 20.27 10.60
CA GLU A 41 0.34 19.72 11.16
C GLU A 41 -0.82 19.86 10.18
N LYS A 42 -0.81 20.91 9.34
CA LYS A 42 -1.82 21.08 8.30
C LYS A 42 -1.63 20.06 7.17
N VAL A 43 -0.39 19.74 6.83
CA VAL A 43 -0.04 18.70 5.86
C VAL A 43 -0.50 17.33 6.36
N GLU A 44 -0.23 17.00 7.62
CA GLU A 44 -0.67 15.74 8.25
C GLU A 44 -2.20 15.60 8.26
N ALA A 45 -2.91 16.66 8.64
CA ALA A 45 -4.37 16.67 8.64
C ALA A 45 -4.94 16.45 7.23
N ASN A 46 -4.32 17.05 6.21
CA ASN A 46 -4.70 16.85 4.82
C ASN A 46 -4.41 15.41 4.35
N ASN A 47 -3.29 14.81 4.76
CA ASN A 47 -2.96 13.43 4.42
C ASN A 47 -3.99 12.44 4.99
N LYS A 48 -4.46 12.68 6.21
CA LYS A 48 -5.53 11.85 6.79
C LYS A 48 -6.83 11.88 5.97
N ALA A 49 -7.20 13.05 5.46
CA ALA A 49 -8.36 13.20 4.59
C ALA A 49 -8.13 12.54 3.22
N TRP A 50 -6.92 12.66 2.67
CA TRP A 50 -6.52 11.97 1.45
C TRP A 50 -6.61 10.45 1.61
N LEU A 51 -6.02 9.87 2.66
CA LEU A 51 -6.04 8.42 2.91
C LEU A 51 -7.46 7.87 3.02
N ALA A 52 -8.35 8.57 3.72
CA ALA A 52 -9.76 8.16 3.84
C ALA A 52 -10.47 8.14 2.47
N MET A 53 -10.19 9.14 1.63
CA MET A 53 -10.71 9.19 0.26
C MET A 53 -10.12 8.08 -0.61
N THR A 54 -8.80 7.87 -0.55
CA THR A 54 -8.10 6.86 -1.34
C THR A 54 -8.60 5.46 -1.03
N ARG A 55 -8.74 5.09 0.25
CA ARG A 55 -9.33 3.80 0.68
C ARG A 55 -10.74 3.59 0.13
N LYS A 56 -11.57 4.64 0.23
CA LYS A 56 -12.94 4.60 -0.30
C LYS A 56 -12.97 4.37 -1.82
N ASN A 57 -12.07 5.01 -2.56
CA ASN A 57 -12.00 4.89 -4.01
C ASN A 57 -11.43 3.53 -4.45
N ALA A 58 -10.38 3.06 -3.77
CA ALA A 58 -9.80 1.74 -3.98
C ALA A 58 -10.74 0.59 -3.57
N GLY A 59 -11.73 0.86 -2.73
CA GLY A 59 -12.60 -0.16 -2.13
C GLY A 59 -11.82 -1.10 -1.20
N SER A 60 -10.73 -0.62 -0.60
CA SER A 60 -9.84 -1.40 0.26
C SER A 60 -9.34 -0.56 1.45
N GLU A 61 -9.40 -1.13 2.64
CA GLU A 61 -8.81 -0.54 3.86
C GLU A 61 -7.30 -0.79 3.96
N ASP A 62 -6.76 -1.68 3.11
CA ASP A 62 -5.35 -2.08 3.13
C ASP A 62 -4.41 -1.09 2.43
N VAL A 63 -4.94 0.06 2.00
CA VAL A 63 -4.13 1.21 1.57
C VAL A 63 -3.59 1.93 2.80
N ASN A 64 -2.29 2.25 2.82
CA ASN A 64 -1.66 3.01 3.89
C ASN A 64 -0.89 4.20 3.32
N SER A 65 -0.73 5.25 4.14
CA SER A 65 0.06 6.42 3.81
C SER A 65 1.00 6.75 4.95
N TYR A 66 2.27 6.93 4.63
CA TYR A 66 3.31 7.28 5.60
C TYR A 66 3.90 8.62 5.22
N MET A 67 3.91 9.57 6.16
CA MET A 67 4.64 10.82 5.99
C MET A 67 6.05 10.65 6.54
N LEU A 68 7.04 11.04 5.75
CA LEU A 68 8.45 11.03 6.13
C LEU A 68 8.93 12.48 6.22
N THR A 69 9.37 12.88 7.41
CA THR A 69 9.90 14.22 7.67
C THR A 69 11.41 14.24 7.59
N THR A 70 11.96 15.33 7.06
CA THR A 70 13.41 15.51 6.99
C THR A 70 13.96 15.87 8.36
N VAL A 71 14.75 14.96 8.96
CA VAL A 71 15.41 15.21 10.25
C VAL A 71 16.72 15.98 10.07
N VAL A 72 17.46 15.71 8.98
CA VAL A 72 18.75 16.33 8.65
C VAL A 72 18.71 16.86 7.23
N GLY A 73 19.14 18.11 7.03
CA GLY A 73 19.13 18.76 5.72
C GLY A 73 18.03 19.81 5.60
N ASP A 74 17.42 19.90 4.42
CA ASP A 74 16.36 20.86 4.13
C ASP A 74 15.04 20.45 4.80
N GLN A 75 14.73 21.09 5.93
CA GLN A 75 13.53 20.82 6.71
C GLN A 75 12.24 21.33 6.07
N THR A 76 12.32 22.01 4.93
CA THR A 76 11.14 22.36 4.13
C THR A 76 10.71 21.22 3.21
N ARG A 77 11.52 20.16 3.05
CA ARG A 77 11.16 18.99 2.24
C ARG A 77 10.61 17.86 3.11
N PHE A 78 9.67 17.12 2.54
CA PHE A 78 9.10 15.91 3.14
C PHE A 78 8.68 14.93 2.05
N LEU A 79 8.42 13.67 2.42
CA LEU A 79 7.90 12.68 1.49
C LEU A 79 6.60 12.04 1.99
N PHE A 80 5.81 11.55 1.05
CA PHE A 80 4.81 10.52 1.33
C PHE A 80 5.23 9.20 0.68
N ALA A 81 5.01 8.10 1.39
CA ALA A 81 5.03 6.76 0.84
C ALA A 81 3.64 6.16 0.99
N ASP A 82 2.94 6.02 -0.13
CA ASP A 82 1.59 5.47 -0.18
C ASP A 82 1.66 4.02 -0.65
N ALA A 83 1.26 3.10 0.23
CA ALA A 83 1.35 1.67 0.01
C ALA A 83 -0.04 1.09 -0.32
N PHE A 84 -0.13 0.40 -1.45
CA PHE A 84 -1.33 -0.25 -1.95
C PHE A 84 -1.11 -1.76 -2.00
N PRO A 85 -2.15 -2.56 -1.71
CA PRO A 85 -2.03 -4.03 -1.70
C PRO A 85 -1.77 -4.60 -3.10
N ASP A 86 -2.26 -3.93 -4.14
CA ASP A 86 -2.17 -4.39 -5.53
C ASP A 86 -2.31 -3.21 -6.51
N MET A 87 -2.08 -3.50 -7.80
CA MET A 87 -2.22 -2.53 -8.89
C MET A 87 -3.65 -2.02 -9.11
N LYS A 88 -4.68 -2.80 -8.73
CA LYS A 88 -6.09 -2.41 -8.92
C LYS A 88 -6.52 -1.41 -7.85
N ALA A 89 -6.01 -1.52 -6.62
CA ALA A 89 -6.24 -0.56 -5.56
C ALA A 89 -5.50 0.76 -5.82
N TRP A 90 -4.38 0.72 -6.54
CA TRP A 90 -3.62 1.91 -6.95
C TRP A 90 -4.25 2.67 -8.14
N ALA A 91 -4.72 1.94 -9.16
CA ALA A 91 -5.20 2.51 -10.43
C ALA A 91 -6.58 3.19 -10.34
#